data_AF-A0A3S3NNY9-F1
#
_entry.id   AF-A0A3S3NNY9-F1
#
_cell.length_a   1.000
_cell.length_b   1.000
_cell.length_c   1.000
_cell.angle_alpha   90.00
_cell.angle_beta   90.00
_cell.angle_gamma   90.00
#
_symmetry.space_group_name_H-M   'P 1'
#
loop_
_entity.id
_entity.type
_entity.pdbx_description
1 polymer ?
#
loop_
_entity_poly.entity_id
_entity_poly.type
_entity_poly.pdbx_seq_one_letter_code
_entity_poly.pdbx_strand_id
1 'polypeptide(L)'
;MRKFQFAMALVMIVVLDLVAGILGIIAENVQNKMTHVKFLIFECKEASHKAYSLGLAAAVLLAFAHVIATLLGGCKCVCSPREIQRASRKKKLSAASLVLSWVILTVGILLLIIGALSNSKSRAHCRISHHKFLSIGGVLCFFHALVSLAFCITASEALIEAKRSTATGREDGAQMI
;
A
#
# COMPACT_ATOMS: atom_id res chain seq x y z
N MET A 1 17.36 7.31 -18.64
CA MET A 1 17.32 7.78 -17.24
C MET A 1 15.95 7.64 -16.59
N ARG A 2 14.86 8.29 -17.06
CA ARG A 2 13.53 8.19 -16.43
C ARG A 2 12.99 6.75 -16.27
N LYS A 3 13.10 5.89 -17.29
CA LYS A 3 12.66 4.48 -17.22
C LYS A 3 13.36 3.68 -16.09
N PHE A 4 14.66 3.88 -15.90
CA PHE A 4 15.44 3.22 -14.86
C PHE A 4 15.02 3.70 -13.47
N GLN A 5 14.82 5.01 -13.30
CA GLN A 5 14.30 5.60 -12.05
C GLN A 5 12.92 5.02 -11.67
N PHE A 6 12.00 4.91 -12.64
CA PHE A 6 10.69 4.29 -12.43
C PHE A 6 10.80 2.80 -12.04
N ALA A 7 11.65 2.04 -12.72
CA ALA A 7 11.86 0.62 -12.42
C ALA A 7 12.44 0.42 -11.01
N MET A 8 13.47 1.19 -10.64
CA MET A 8 14.09 1.11 -9.31
C MET A 8 13.11 1.42 -8.19
N ALA A 9 12.30 2.46 -8.36
CA ALA A 9 11.33 2.85 -7.34
C ALA A 9 10.17 1.86 -7.22
N LEU A 10 9.72 1.24 -8.32
CA LEU A 10 8.76 0.14 -8.31
C LEU A 10 9.31 -1.08 -7.55
N VAL A 11 10.56 -1.46 -7.81
CA VAL A 11 11.23 -2.54 -7.08
C VAL A 11 11.29 -2.23 -5.58
N MET A 12 11.62 -0.99 -5.21
CA MET A 12 11.59 -0.56 -3.80
C MET A 12 10.20 -0.70 -3.17
N ILE A 13 9.13 -0.25 -3.84
CA ILE A 13 7.75 -0.37 -3.32
C ILE A 13 7.42 -1.84 -3.06
N VAL A 14 7.66 -2.72 -4.03
CA VAL A 14 7.37 -4.15 -3.91
C VAL A 14 8.15 -4.77 -2.76
N VAL A 15 9.44 -4.44 -2.61
CA VAL A 15 10.27 -4.96 -1.51
C VAL A 15 9.77 -4.46 -0.15
N LEU A 16 9.46 -3.17 -0.02
CA LEU A 16 8.96 -2.58 1.22
C LEU A 16 7.62 -3.18 1.64
N ASP A 17 6.67 -3.29 0.72
CA ASP A 17 5.35 -3.89 0.96
C ASP A 17 5.47 -5.39 1.28
N LEU A 18 6.37 -6.12 0.62
CA LEU A 18 6.64 -7.53 0.92
C LEU A 18 7.19 -7.71 2.33
N VAL A 19 8.19 -6.92 2.71
CA VAL A 19 8.77 -6.95 4.06
C VAL A 19 7.72 -6.54 5.09
N ALA A 20 6.95 -5.47 4.84
CA ALA A 20 5.87 -5.04 5.72
C ALA A 20 4.82 -6.14 5.94
N GLY A 21 4.40 -6.81 4.87
CA GLY A 21 3.44 -7.92 4.94
C GLY A 21 3.95 -9.09 5.77
N ILE A 22 5.20 -9.50 5.53
CA ILE A 22 5.87 -10.57 6.30
C ILE A 22 5.97 -10.17 7.78
N LEU A 23 6.38 -8.94 8.09
CA LEU A 23 6.47 -8.46 9.47
C LEU A 23 5.10 -8.45 10.17
N GLY A 24 4.03 -8.08 9.47
CA GLY A 24 2.65 -8.15 10.00
C GLY A 24 2.23 -9.57 10.37
N ILE A 25 2.52 -10.55 9.51
CA ILE A 25 2.23 -11.97 9.76
C ILE A 25 3.08 -12.51 10.92
N ILE A 26 4.38 -12.19 10.96
CA ILE A 26 5.28 -12.60 12.06
C ILE A 26 4.83 -11.96 13.38
N ALA A 27 4.44 -10.68 13.37
CA ALA A 27 3.94 -9.99 14.55
C ALA A 27 2.72 -10.70 15.14
N GLU A 28 1.80 -11.17 14.28
CA GLU A 28 0.65 -11.94 14.72
C GLU A 28 1.01 -13.33 15.26
N ASN A 29 1.96 -14.02 14.63
CA ASN A 29 2.44 -15.31 15.15
C ASN A 29 3.11 -15.14 16.52
N VAL A 30 3.89 -14.08 16.71
CA VAL A 30 4.50 -13.74 18.01
C VAL A 30 3.43 -13.43 19.04
N GLN A 31 2.36 -12.73 18.65
CA GLN A 31 1.21 -12.47 19.50
C GLN A 31 0.49 -13.78 19.91
N ASN A 32 0.22 -14.68 18.95
CA ASN A 32 -0.56 -15.89 19.18
C ASN A 32 0.20 -16.93 20.04
N LYS A 33 1.53 -17.01 19.90
CA LYS A 33 2.35 -17.92 20.72
C LYS A 33 2.29 -17.58 22.22
N MET A 34 2.16 -16.31 22.60
CA MET A 34 2.06 -15.92 24.02
C MET A 34 0.66 -16.15 24.61
N THR A 35 -0.40 -16.13 23.78
CA THR A 35 -1.76 -16.42 24.25
C THR A 35 -2.02 -17.91 24.53
N HIS A 36 -1.31 -18.83 23.87
CA HIS A 36 -1.51 -20.28 24.07
C HIS A 36 -0.93 -20.83 25.37
N VAL A 37 -0.05 -20.11 26.07
CA VAL A 37 0.61 -20.58 27.31
C VAL A 37 -0.13 -20.16 28.60
N LYS A 38 -1.18 -19.35 28.53
CA LYS A 38 -1.91 -18.86 29.72
C LYS A 38 -3.43 -19.07 29.60
N PHE A 39 -3.85 -20.33 29.62
CA PHE A 39 -5.24 -20.69 29.91
C PHE A 39 -5.46 -20.65 31.43
N LEU A 40 -5.73 -19.46 31.98
CA LEU A 40 -6.35 -19.32 33.30
C LEU A 40 -7.25 -18.06 33.32
N ILE A 41 -8.49 -18.26 32.88
CA ILE A 41 -9.76 -17.65 33.34
C ILE A 41 -9.92 -16.10 33.36
N PHE A 42 -8.91 -15.32 32.99
CA PHE A 42 -9.06 -13.90 32.67
C PHE A 42 -8.32 -13.60 31.37
N GLU A 43 -9.04 -13.08 30.37
CA GLU A 43 -8.59 -12.78 29.00
C GLU A 43 -7.63 -11.57 28.95
N CYS A 44 -6.72 -11.47 29.91
CA CYS A 44 -5.73 -10.41 30.06
C CYS A 44 -4.53 -10.76 29.19
N LYS A 45 -4.58 -10.32 27.92
CA LYS A 45 -3.49 -10.47 26.97
C LYS A 45 -2.21 -9.84 27.52
N GLU A 46 -1.16 -10.64 27.70
CA GLU A 46 0.17 -10.16 28.05
C GLU A 46 0.76 -9.44 26.82
N ALA A 47 1.14 -8.18 27.00
CA ALA A 47 1.63 -7.34 25.93
C ALA A 47 2.98 -7.87 25.42
N SER A 48 3.02 -8.29 24.15
CA SER A 48 4.29 -8.65 23.52
C SER A 48 4.94 -7.41 22.91
N HIS A 49 5.94 -6.87 23.59
CA HIS A 49 6.75 -5.77 23.09
C HIS A 49 7.31 -6.07 21.68
N LYS A 50 7.65 -7.34 21.42
CA LYS A 50 8.12 -7.79 20.11
C LYS A 50 7.02 -7.71 19.03
N ALA A 51 5.80 -8.14 19.32
CA ALA A 51 4.68 -8.00 18.38
C ALA A 51 4.33 -6.53 18.11
N TYR A 52 4.37 -5.69 19.15
CA TYR A 52 4.21 -4.23 19.01
C TYR A 52 5.25 -3.63 18.05
N SER A 53 6.53 -3.91 18.29
CA SER A 53 7.62 -3.39 17.47
C SER A 53 7.53 -3.84 16.01
N LEU A 54 7.24 -5.13 15.77
CA LEU A 54 7.09 -5.68 14.42
C LEU A 54 5.89 -5.09 13.66
N GLY A 55 4.74 -4.96 14.33
CA GLY A 55 3.55 -4.35 13.74
C GLY A 55 3.73 -2.86 13.42
N LEU A 56 4.41 -2.11 14.30
CA LEU A 56 4.74 -0.71 14.06
C LEU A 56 5.74 -0.55 12.91
N ALA A 57 6.77 -1.40 12.86
CA ALA A 57 7.72 -1.44 11.75
C ALA A 57 7.02 -1.71 10.41
N ALA A 58 6.09 -2.67 10.38
CA ALA A 58 5.27 -2.95 9.19
C ALA A 58 4.47 -1.71 8.75
N ALA A 59 3.84 -1.00 9.68
CA ALA A 59 3.08 0.22 9.37
C ALA A 59 3.96 1.34 8.79
N VAL A 60 5.16 1.52 9.34
CA VAL A 60 6.14 2.50 8.85
C VAL A 60 6.62 2.16 7.44
N LEU A 61 6.92 0.89 7.17
CA LEU A 61 7.35 0.44 5.84
C LEU A 61 6.26 0.63 4.78
N LEU A 62 5.00 0.28 5.11
CA LEU A 62 3.85 0.49 4.22
C LEU A 62 3.64 1.99 3.92
N ALA A 63 3.75 2.85 4.94
CA ALA A 63 3.68 4.30 4.75
C ALA A 63 4.82 4.81 3.85
N PHE A 64 6.05 4.33 4.05
CA PHE A 64 7.20 4.71 3.24
C PHE A 64 7.05 4.25 1.79
N ALA A 65 6.56 3.03 1.55
CA ALA A 65 6.23 2.51 0.23
C ALA A 65 5.22 3.42 -0.49
N HIS A 66 4.18 3.87 0.22
CA HIS A 66 3.18 4.76 -0.34
C HIS A 66 3.71 6.16 -0.68
N VAL A 67 4.62 6.72 0.15
CA VAL A 67 5.29 7.98 -0.16
C VAL A 67 6.07 7.86 -1.47
N ILE A 68 6.83 6.78 -1.65
CA ILE A 68 7.58 6.52 -2.90
C ILE A 68 6.61 6.38 -4.09
N ALA A 69 5.51 5.64 -3.92
CA ALA A 69 4.49 5.47 -4.96
C ALA A 69 3.86 6.81 -5.38
N THR A 70 3.58 7.69 -4.41
CA THR A 70 3.03 9.02 -4.64
C THR A 70 4.02 9.93 -5.38
N LEU A 71 5.31 9.87 -5.04
CA LEU A 71 6.36 10.62 -5.74
C LEU A 71 6.49 10.18 -7.22
N LEU A 72 6.33 8.88 -7.51
CA LEU A 72 6.35 8.35 -8.88
C LEU A 72 5.14 8.77 -9.72
N GLY A 73 3.95 8.82 -9.10
CA GLY A 73 2.72 9.22 -9.79
C GLY A 73 2.73 10.67 -10.28
N GLY A 74 3.67 11.48 -9.77
CA GLY A 74 3.60 12.94 -9.81
C GLY A 74 2.43 13.41 -8.93
N CYS A 75 2.50 14.62 -8.41
CA CYS A 75 1.37 15.22 -7.68
C CYS A 75 0.22 15.50 -8.68
N LYS A 76 -0.51 14.47 -9.10
CA LYS A 76 -1.70 14.62 -9.92
C LYS A 76 -2.85 14.90 -8.96
N CYS A 77 -3.00 16.19 -8.65
CA CYS A 77 -4.24 16.70 -8.07
C CYS A 77 -5.41 16.07 -8.83
N VAL A 78 -6.30 15.40 -8.11
CA VAL A 78 -7.48 14.69 -8.61
C VAL A 78 -8.13 15.52 -9.71
N CYS A 79 -7.95 15.13 -10.97
CA CYS A 79 -8.61 15.80 -12.09
C CYS A 79 -10.12 15.69 -11.90
N SER A 80 -10.85 16.77 -12.23
CA SER A 80 -12.30 16.88 -12.04
C SER A 80 -13.05 15.64 -12.55
N PRO A 81 -14.13 15.17 -11.87
CA PRO A 81 -14.92 14.01 -12.29
C PRO A 81 -15.34 14.03 -13.77
N ARG A 82 -15.59 15.24 -14.32
CA ARG A 82 -15.98 15.46 -15.71
C ARG A 82 -14.85 15.16 -16.72
N GLU A 83 -13.59 15.41 -16.34
CA GLU A 83 -12.44 15.07 -17.18
C GLU A 83 -12.15 13.57 -17.16
N ILE A 84 -12.32 12.90 -16.00
CA ILE A 84 -12.18 11.44 -15.88
C ILE A 84 -13.24 10.74 -16.74
N GLN A 85 -14.47 11.25 -16.80
CA GLN A 85 -15.55 10.64 -17.58
C GLN A 85 -15.30 10.70 -19.10
N ARG A 86 -14.66 11.77 -19.60
CA ARG A 86 -14.22 11.93 -20.99
C ARG A 86 -12.87 11.27 -21.30
N ALA A 87 -12.12 10.87 -20.28
CA ALA A 87 -10.80 10.29 -20.44
C ALA A 87 -10.86 8.84 -20.99
N SER A 88 -9.85 8.47 -21.77
CA SER A 88 -9.66 7.10 -22.29
C SER A 88 -9.70 6.04 -21.17
N ARG A 89 -10.11 4.81 -21.49
CA ARG A 89 -10.26 3.68 -20.55
C ARG A 89 -9.03 3.48 -19.66
N LYS A 90 -7.82 3.67 -20.20
CA LYS A 90 -6.54 3.58 -19.46
C LYS A 90 -6.39 4.67 -18.39
N LYS A 91 -6.87 5.90 -18.65
CA LYS A 91 -6.86 7.00 -17.67
C LYS A 91 -7.85 6.76 -16.53
N LYS A 92 -9.04 6.22 -16.82
CA LYS A 92 -10.03 5.83 -15.79
C LYS A 92 -9.49 4.73 -14.88
N LEU A 93 -8.85 3.70 -15.45
CA LEU A 93 -8.21 2.63 -14.70
C LEU A 93 -7.05 3.13 -13.83
N SER A 94 -6.25 4.07 -14.34
CA SER A 94 -5.17 4.71 -13.57
C SER A 94 -5.71 5.53 -12.40
N ALA A 95 -6.81 6.28 -12.58
CA ALA A 95 -7.44 7.02 -11.49
C ALA A 95 -8.06 6.08 -10.43
N ALA A 96 -8.74 5.02 -10.87
CA ALA A 96 -9.36 4.04 -9.97
C ALA A 96 -8.32 3.28 -9.14
N SER A 97 -7.21 2.86 -9.75
CA SER A 97 -6.11 2.18 -9.05
C SER A 97 -5.40 3.09 -8.05
N LEU A 98 -5.29 4.39 -8.34
CA LEU A 98 -4.82 5.37 -7.37
C LEU A 98 -5.75 5.42 -6.14
N VAL A 99 -7.05 5.63 -6.34
CA VAL A 99 -8.03 5.67 -5.24
C VAL A 99 -8.00 4.36 -4.42
N LEU A 100 -7.96 3.22 -5.10
CA LEU A 100 -7.88 1.92 -4.44
C LEU A 100 -6.62 1.76 -3.59
N SER A 101 -5.46 2.24 -4.07
CA SER A 101 -4.21 2.23 -3.30
C SER A 101 -4.31 3.04 -2.00
N TRP A 102 -4.92 4.24 -2.04
CA TRP A 102 -5.16 5.05 -0.85
C TRP A 102 -6.10 4.37 0.16
N VAL A 103 -7.15 3.70 -0.32
CA VAL A 103 -8.06 2.93 0.55
C VAL A 103 -7.34 1.75 1.19
N ILE A 104 -6.58 0.96 0.41
CA ILE A 104 -5.81 -0.17 0.94
C ILE A 104 -4.77 0.31 1.95
N LEU A 105 -4.08 1.42 1.68
CA LEU A 105 -3.12 2.03 2.60
C LEU A 105 -3.78 2.40 3.93
N THR A 106 -4.86 3.17 3.88
CA THR A 106 -5.53 3.69 5.09
C THR A 106 -6.06 2.55 5.95
N VAL A 107 -6.72 1.57 5.33
CA VAL A 107 -7.21 0.37 6.04
C VAL A 107 -6.04 -0.47 6.57
N GLY A 108 -5.01 -0.69 5.76
CA GLY A 108 -3.83 -1.48 6.14
C GLY A 108 -3.07 -0.90 7.32
N ILE A 109 -2.74 0.41 7.27
CA ILE A 109 -2.08 1.13 8.36
C ILE A 109 -2.95 1.11 9.62
N LEU A 110 -4.26 1.37 9.51
CA LEU A 110 -5.16 1.38 10.66
C LEU A 110 -5.17 0.02 11.36
N LEU A 111 -5.25 -1.07 10.61
CA LEU A 111 -5.22 -2.43 11.16
C LEU A 111 -3.87 -2.76 11.80
N LEU A 112 -2.75 -2.40 11.16
CA LEU A 112 -1.41 -2.59 11.72
C LEU A 112 -1.20 -1.79 13.01
N ILE A 113 -1.64 -0.53 13.06
CA ILE A 113 -1.55 0.32 14.26
C ILE A 113 -2.45 -0.19 15.38
N ILE A 114 -3.71 -0.53 15.09
CA ILE A 114 -4.62 -1.12 16.09
C ILE A 114 -4.05 -2.42 16.62
N GLY A 115 -3.52 -3.27 15.74
CA GLY A 115 -2.85 -4.52 16.10
C GLY A 115 -1.61 -4.31 16.98
N ALA A 116 -0.75 -3.36 16.61
CA ALA A 116 0.44 -3.00 17.37
C ALA A 116 0.08 -2.40 18.74
N LEU A 117 -0.80 -1.40 18.80
CA LEU A 117 -1.24 -0.76 20.05
C LEU A 117 -1.99 -1.73 20.97
N SER A 118 -2.59 -2.79 20.42
CA SER A 118 -3.15 -3.89 21.20
C SER A 118 -2.08 -4.82 21.80
N ASN A 119 -0.79 -4.54 21.57
CA ASN A 119 0.38 -5.23 22.12
C ASN A 119 1.36 -4.28 22.87
N SER A 120 1.05 -2.99 23.06
CA SER A 120 2.01 -2.02 23.63
C SER A 120 2.08 -2.03 25.16
N LYS A 121 0.99 -2.32 25.88
CA LYS A 121 0.92 -2.41 27.35
C LYS A 121 -0.16 -3.40 27.80
N SER A 122 0.04 -4.01 28.98
CA SER A 122 -1.01 -4.73 29.72
C SER A 122 -2.20 -3.79 29.92
N ARG A 123 -3.38 -4.14 29.42
CA ARG A 123 -4.62 -3.36 29.65
C ARG A 123 -5.24 -3.81 30.97
N ALA A 124 -5.67 -2.84 31.78
CA ALA A 124 -6.44 -3.10 33.02
C ALA A 124 -7.83 -3.71 32.74
N HIS A 125 -8.33 -3.64 31.50
CA HIS A 125 -9.59 -4.24 31.07
C HIS A 125 -9.38 -5.20 29.90
N CYS A 126 -9.88 -6.43 30.05
CA CYS A 126 -10.02 -7.42 28.98
C CYS A 126 -10.90 -6.85 27.86
N ARG A 127 -10.31 -6.57 26.70
CA ARG A 127 -11.07 -6.24 25.50
C ARG A 127 -10.98 -7.42 24.55
N ILE A 128 -12.14 -7.99 24.21
CA ILE A 128 -12.31 -8.97 23.14
C ILE A 128 -11.77 -8.33 21.86
N SER A 129 -10.55 -8.70 21.48
CA SER A 129 -9.86 -8.15 20.32
C SER A 129 -9.90 -9.18 19.21
N HIS A 130 -10.65 -8.90 18.15
CA HIS A 130 -10.71 -9.73 16.95
C HIS A 130 -9.31 -10.15 16.48
N HIS A 131 -9.15 -11.46 16.25
CA HIS A 131 -7.86 -12.17 16.33
C HIS A 131 -6.92 -12.04 15.13
N LYS A 132 -7.10 -11.05 14.25
CA LYS A 132 -6.42 -11.04 12.93
C LYS A 132 -5.96 -9.67 12.43
N PHE A 133 -5.94 -8.63 13.26
CA PHE A 133 -5.63 -7.27 12.78
C PHE A 133 -4.23 -7.15 12.16
N LEU A 134 -3.21 -7.77 12.75
CA LEU A 134 -1.83 -7.69 12.25
C LEU A 134 -1.66 -8.49 10.95
N SER A 135 -2.29 -9.67 10.85
CA SER A 135 -2.24 -10.47 9.62
C SER A 135 -3.08 -9.86 8.50
N ILE A 136 -4.31 -9.38 8.77
CA ILE A 136 -5.13 -8.71 7.75
C ILE A 136 -4.41 -7.45 7.26
N GLY A 137 -3.84 -6.66 8.17
CA GLY A 137 -3.01 -5.50 7.82
C GLY A 137 -1.81 -5.90 6.95
N GLY A 138 -1.10 -6.99 7.30
CA GLY A 138 0.00 -7.52 6.50
C GLY A 138 -0.41 -8.02 5.12
N VAL A 139 -1.58 -8.66 4.99
CA VAL A 139 -2.13 -9.10 3.70
C VAL A 139 -2.46 -7.90 2.81
N LEU A 140 -2.99 -6.82 3.39
CA LEU A 140 -3.25 -5.58 2.66
C LEU A 140 -1.96 -4.93 2.11
N CYS A 141 -0.80 -5.11 2.76
CA CYS A 141 0.48 -4.69 2.18
C CYS A 141 0.75 -5.36 0.82
N PHE A 142 0.47 -6.67 0.69
CA PHE A 142 0.63 -7.35 -0.61
C PHE A 142 -0.36 -6.82 -1.67
N PHE A 143 -1.61 -6.55 -1.28
CA PHE A 143 -2.56 -5.92 -2.20
C PHE A 143 -2.12 -4.50 -2.59
N HIS A 144 -1.50 -3.74 -1.69
CA HIS A 144 -0.93 -2.44 -2.00
C HIS A 144 0.17 -2.55 -3.07
N ALA A 145 1.06 -3.54 -2.96
CA ALA A 145 2.09 -3.81 -3.97
C ALA A 145 1.46 -4.15 -5.34
N LEU A 146 0.46 -5.03 -5.37
CA LEU A 146 -0.22 -5.46 -6.59
C LEU A 146 -0.93 -4.29 -7.30
N VAL A 147 -1.66 -3.46 -6.54
CA VAL A 147 -2.35 -2.28 -7.09
C VAL A 147 -1.34 -1.24 -7.58
N SER A 148 -0.24 -1.04 -6.85
CA SER A 148 0.85 -0.13 -7.27
C SER A 148 1.53 -0.60 -8.57
N LEU A 149 1.76 -1.90 -8.72
CA LEU A 149 2.28 -2.49 -9.94
C LEU A 149 1.33 -2.30 -11.13
N ALA A 150 0.03 -2.60 -10.93
CA ALA A 150 -0.98 -2.42 -11.97
C ALA A 150 -1.14 -0.96 -12.40
N PHE A 151 -1.09 -0.03 -11.44
CA PHE A 151 -1.07 1.41 -11.70
C PHE A 151 0.15 1.79 -12.54
N CYS A 152 1.34 1.31 -12.18
CA CYS A 152 2.59 1.62 -12.87
C CYS A 152 2.60 1.12 -14.32
N ILE A 153 2.11 -0.10 -14.57
CA ILE A 153 2.00 -0.67 -15.92
C ILE A 153 1.02 0.17 -16.76
N THR A 154 -0.17 0.44 -16.21
CA THR A 154 -1.20 1.22 -16.90
C THR A 154 -0.72 2.64 -17.23
N ALA A 155 0.00 3.28 -16.30
CA ALA A 155 0.58 4.60 -16.51
C ALA A 155 1.71 4.60 -17.54
N SER A 156 2.55 3.56 -17.54
CA SER A 156 3.64 3.39 -18.50
C SER A 156 3.12 3.24 -19.93
N GLU A 157 2.10 2.41 -20.12
CA GLU A 157 1.44 2.26 -21.42
C GLU A 157 0.77 3.54 -21.90
N ALA A 158 0.08 4.26 -21.01
CA ALA A 158 -0.55 5.53 -21.36
C ALA A 158 0.47 6.61 -21.76
N LEU A 159 1.66 6.61 -21.15
CA LEU A 159 2.75 7.51 -21.51
C LEU A 159 3.36 7.18 -22.87
N ILE A 160 3.52 5.88 -23.19
CA ILE A 160 4.02 5.41 -24.48
C ILE A 160 3.04 5.82 -25.59
N GLU A 161 1.74 5.60 -25.37
CA GLU A 161 0.68 5.97 -26.33
C GLU A 161 0.66 7.48 -26.57
N ALA A 162 0.66 8.28 -25.50
CA ALA A 162 0.67 9.74 -25.62
C ALA A 162 1.89 10.26 -26.41
N LYS A 163 3.07 9.67 -26.18
CA LYS A 163 4.29 10.05 -26.92
C LYS A 163 4.16 9.72 -28.41
N ARG A 164 3.53 8.60 -28.77
CA ARG A 164 3.29 8.17 -30.15
C ARG A 164 2.34 9.13 -30.86
N SER A 165 1.23 9.51 -30.22
CA SER A 165 0.27 10.46 -30.80
C SER A 165 0.89 11.84 -31.03
N THR A 166 1.73 12.35 -30.12
CA THR A 166 2.47 13.61 -30.33
C THR A 166 3.56 13.52 -31.40
N ALA A 167 4.12 12.33 -31.67
CA ALA A 167 5.10 12.15 -32.74
C ALA A 167 4.41 12.20 -34.11
N THR A 168 3.31 11.45 -34.27
CA THR A 168 2.52 11.45 -35.51
C THR A 168 1.90 12.82 -35.80
N GLY A 169 1.33 13.51 -34.82
CA GLY A 169 0.76 14.85 -35.02
C GLY A 169 1.81 15.94 -35.32
N ARG A 170 3.09 15.70 -35.02
CA ARG A 170 4.19 16.62 -35.39
C ARG A 170 4.66 16.40 -36.84
N GLU A 171 4.52 15.20 -37.37
CA GLU A 171 4.80 14.89 -38.78
C GLU A 171 3.70 15.45 -39.70
N ASP A 172 2.42 15.30 -39.31
CA ASP A 172 1.30 15.87 -40.08
C ASP A 172 1.30 17.41 -40.10
N GLY A 173 1.78 18.06 -39.05
CA GLY A 173 1.94 19.52 -38.98
C GLY A 173 3.13 20.08 -39.76
N ALA A 174 4.14 19.26 -40.06
CA ALA A 174 5.29 19.66 -40.88
C ALA A 174 5.04 19.50 -42.38
N GLN A 175 4.01 18.75 -42.78
CA GLN A 175 3.55 18.61 -44.18
C GLN A 175 2.52 19.68 -44.59
N MET A 176 2.05 20.51 -43.65
CA MET A 176 1.11 21.61 -43.89
C MET A 176 1.78 23.00 -43.86
N ILE A 177 3.10 23.08 -44.03
CA ILE A 177 3.85 24.33 -44.25
C ILE A 177 4.61 24.23 -45.57
#